data_AF-A0A8T3QE76-F1
#
_entry.id   AF-A0A8T3QE76-F1
#
_cell.length_a   1.000
_cell.length_b   1.000
_cell.length_c   1.000
_cell.angle_alpha   90.00
_cell.angle_beta   90.00
_cell.angle_gamma   90.00
#
_symmetry.space_group_name_H-M   'P 1'
#
loop_
_entity.id
_entity.type
_entity.pdbx_description
1 polymer ?
#
loop_
_entity_poly.entity_id
_entity_poly.type
_entity_poly.pdbx_seq_one_letter_code
_entity_poly.pdbx_strand_id
1 'polypeptide(L)'
;GLAALAERLRVSAPILAGATDLANPRRVVRALEIAALRGDGPRPALRERFDPALPAFSAIGYREAWAVADGRQSREAAIAADAARNVAFARRQKTWFRSEPGVTWLDVTTDDPAPAARAMIGELLG
;
A
#
# COMPACT_ATOMS: atom_id res chain seq x y z
N GLY A 1 14.82 -10.99 -14.43
CA GLY A 1 15.07 -10.02 -13.33
C GLY A 1 14.26 -8.75 -13.52
N LEU A 2 14.27 -7.84 -12.54
CA LEU A 2 13.47 -6.60 -12.58
C LEU A 2 13.68 -5.78 -13.85
N ALA A 3 14.94 -5.57 -14.26
CA ALA A 3 15.26 -4.80 -15.46
C ALA A 3 14.58 -5.35 -16.73
N ALA A 4 14.58 -6.68 -16.90
CA ALA A 4 13.91 -7.33 -18.02
C ALA A 4 12.37 -7.19 -17.97
N LEU A 5 11.77 -7.20 -16.77
CA LEU A 5 10.34 -6.97 -16.61
C LEU A 5 9.96 -5.51 -16.88
N ALA A 6 10.77 -4.57 -16.40
CA ALA A 6 10.58 -3.15 -16.69
C ALA A 6 10.71 -2.88 -18.20
N GLU A 7 11.68 -3.50 -18.86
CA GLU A 7 11.86 -3.37 -20.30
C GLU A 7 10.68 -3.97 -21.08
N ARG A 8 10.23 -5.17 -20.68
CA ARG A 8 9.03 -5.76 -21.25
C ARG A 8 7.82 -4.84 -21.11
N LEU A 9 7.66 -4.18 -19.96
CA LEU A 9 6.56 -3.24 -19.74
C LEU A 9 6.69 -2.01 -20.66
N ARG A 10 7.89 -1.45 -20.83
CA ARG A 10 8.12 -0.31 -21.75
C ARG A 10 7.73 -0.65 -23.19
N VAL A 11 8.09 -1.85 -23.65
CA VAL A 11 7.80 -2.29 -25.03
C VAL A 11 6.33 -2.62 -25.23
N SER A 12 5.72 -3.36 -24.29
CA SER A 12 4.35 -3.87 -24.45
C SER A 12 3.25 -2.90 -24.02
N ALA A 13 3.55 -1.98 -23.09
CA ALA A 13 2.59 -1.04 -22.54
C ALA A 13 3.25 0.29 -22.09
N PRO A 14 3.70 1.12 -23.04
CA PRO A 14 4.43 2.36 -22.76
C PRO A 14 3.65 3.37 -21.89
N ILE A 15 2.33 3.48 -22.02
CA ILE A 15 1.53 4.41 -21.18
C ILE A 15 1.59 3.96 -19.72
N LEU A 16 1.34 2.67 -19.46
CA LEU A 16 1.43 2.12 -18.12
C LEU A 16 2.86 2.16 -17.56
N ALA A 17 3.88 1.98 -18.42
CA ALA A 17 5.28 2.10 -18.04
C ALA A 17 5.61 3.52 -17.54
N GLY A 18 5.14 4.55 -18.25
CA GLY A 18 5.34 5.95 -17.87
C GLY A 18 4.68 6.34 -16.55
N ALA A 19 3.58 5.67 -16.18
CA ALA A 19 2.85 5.89 -14.93
C ALA A 19 3.27 4.95 -13.77
N THR A 20 4.31 4.14 -13.96
CA THR A 20 4.73 3.12 -12.99
C THR A 20 6.16 3.38 -12.51
N ASP A 21 6.37 3.29 -11.20
CA ASP A 21 7.72 3.27 -10.65
C ASP A 21 8.41 1.94 -11.02
N LEU A 22 9.30 2.03 -12.00
CA LEU A 22 9.99 0.88 -12.59
C LEU A 22 11.09 0.29 -11.70
N ALA A 23 11.48 0.99 -10.61
CA ALA A 23 12.39 0.45 -9.60
C ALA A 23 11.67 -0.48 -8.62
N ASN A 24 10.34 -0.48 -8.60
CA ASN A 24 9.54 -1.30 -7.70
C ASN A 24 9.05 -2.59 -8.39
N PRO A 25 9.56 -3.77 -8.00
CA PRO A 25 9.18 -5.04 -8.65
C PRO A 25 7.69 -5.33 -8.60
N ARG A 26 7.04 -5.04 -7.47
CA ARG A 26 5.61 -5.31 -7.29
C ARG A 26 4.77 -4.43 -8.22
N ARG A 27 5.16 -3.17 -8.39
CA ARG A 27 4.43 -2.23 -9.27
C ARG A 27 4.64 -2.58 -10.75
N VAL A 28 5.84 -3.01 -11.14
CA VAL A 28 6.14 -3.48 -12.50
C VAL A 28 5.33 -4.73 -12.85
N VAL A 29 5.34 -5.75 -11.97
CA VAL A 29 4.54 -6.97 -12.17
C VAL A 29 3.05 -6.62 -12.29
N ARG A 30 2.54 -5.78 -11.38
CA ARG A 30 1.13 -5.37 -11.41
C ARG A 30 0.77 -4.60 -12.68
N ALA A 31 1.64 -3.76 -13.20
CA ALA A 31 1.41 -3.03 -14.44
C ALA A 31 1.35 -3.98 -15.65
N LEU A 32 2.23 -4.99 -15.69
CA LEU A 32 2.21 -6.04 -16.72
C LEU A 32 0.93 -6.87 -16.68
N GLU A 33 0.44 -7.23 -15.48
CA GLU A 33 -0.85 -7.91 -15.33
C GLU A 33 -2.01 -7.06 -15.87
N ILE A 34 -2.01 -5.76 -15.56
CA ILE A 34 -3.04 -4.83 -16.04
C ILE A 34 -2.98 -4.72 -17.56
N ALA A 35 -1.78 -4.58 -18.13
CA ALA A 35 -1.57 -4.53 -19.57
C ALA A 35 -2.09 -5.80 -20.27
N ALA A 36 -1.84 -6.98 -19.70
CA ALA A 36 -2.34 -8.24 -20.24
C ALA A 36 -3.88 -8.35 -20.18
N LEU A 37 -4.51 -7.79 -19.13
CA LEU A 37 -5.96 -7.89 -18.93
C LEU A 37 -6.78 -6.79 -19.62
N ARG A 38 -6.21 -5.59 -19.80
CA ARG A 38 -6.93 -4.39 -20.23
C ARG A 38 -6.26 -3.64 -21.38
N GLY A 39 -5.08 -4.07 -21.82
CA GLY A 39 -4.25 -3.33 -22.78
C GLY A 39 -3.49 -2.17 -22.15
N ASP A 40 -2.76 -1.44 -23.00
CA ASP A 40 -2.03 -0.24 -22.62
C ASP A 40 -2.94 0.98 -22.67
N GLY A 41 -3.40 1.41 -21.51
CA GLY A 41 -4.24 2.59 -21.36
C GLY A 41 -4.02 3.27 -20.02
N PRO A 42 -4.35 4.57 -19.91
CA PRO A 42 -4.22 5.29 -18.66
C PRO A 42 -5.10 4.64 -17.60
N ARG A 43 -4.58 4.53 -16.37
CA ARG A 43 -5.43 4.16 -15.23
C ARG A 43 -6.35 5.36 -14.94
N PRO A 44 -7.68 5.20 -15.01
CA PRO A 44 -8.57 6.29 -14.68
C PRO A 44 -8.34 6.70 -13.23
N ALA A 45 -8.45 7.98 -12.95
CA ALA A 45 -8.30 8.50 -11.60
C ALA A 45 -9.32 7.81 -10.67
N LEU A 46 -8.98 7.64 -9.40
CA LEU A 46 -9.91 6.97 -8.47
C LEU A 46 -11.28 7.69 -8.40
N ARG A 47 -11.31 9.01 -8.57
CA ARG A 47 -12.54 9.82 -8.58
C ARG A 47 -13.42 9.61 -9.80
N GLU A 48 -12.84 9.14 -10.91
CA GLU A 48 -13.61 8.78 -12.11
C GLU A 48 -14.27 7.40 -11.97
N ARG A 49 -13.79 6.59 -11.01
CA ARG A 49 -14.16 5.18 -10.88
C ARG A 49 -15.06 4.88 -9.69
N PHE A 50 -15.02 5.74 -8.67
CA PHE A 50 -15.60 5.45 -7.37
C PHE A 50 -16.22 6.69 -6.76
N ASP A 51 -17.37 6.50 -6.11
CA ASP A 51 -18.05 7.54 -5.35
C ASP A 51 -17.18 7.97 -4.14
N PRO A 52 -16.88 9.28 -3.98
CA PRO A 52 -16.15 9.79 -2.82
C PRO A 52 -16.77 9.44 -1.46
N ALA A 53 -18.07 9.17 -1.40
CA ALA A 53 -18.76 8.81 -0.17
C ALA A 53 -18.47 7.38 0.31
N LEU A 54 -17.77 6.55 -0.49
CA LEU A 54 -17.44 5.18 -0.09
C LEU A 54 -16.61 5.15 1.20
N PRO A 55 -16.90 4.24 2.15
CA PRO A 55 -16.17 4.13 3.41
C PRO A 55 -14.66 3.94 3.24
N ALA A 56 -14.21 3.33 2.15
CA ALA A 56 -12.80 3.15 1.81
C ALA A 56 -12.04 4.49 1.75
N PHE A 57 -12.67 5.58 1.32
CA PHE A 57 -12.05 6.90 1.26
C PHE A 57 -11.98 7.61 2.61
N SER A 58 -12.62 7.07 3.64
CA SER A 58 -12.45 7.54 5.01
C SER A 58 -11.15 7.04 5.66
N ALA A 59 -10.48 6.05 5.06
CA ALA A 59 -9.24 5.46 5.56
C ALA A 59 -8.10 6.49 5.68
N ILE A 60 -7.11 6.15 6.52
CA ILE A 60 -5.90 6.96 6.66
C ILE A 60 -5.18 7.04 5.30
N GLY A 61 -4.68 8.22 4.93
CA GLY A 61 -4.08 8.51 3.63
C GLY A 61 -5.08 8.87 2.54
N TYR A 62 -6.12 8.07 2.34
CA TYR A 62 -7.16 8.38 1.34
C TYR A 62 -7.92 9.66 1.67
N ARG A 63 -8.24 9.87 2.95
CA ARG A 63 -8.95 11.06 3.40
C ARG A 63 -8.17 12.34 3.10
N GLU A 64 -6.88 12.37 3.40
CA GLU A 64 -6.01 13.52 3.09
C GLU A 64 -5.83 13.71 1.60
N ALA A 65 -5.55 12.63 0.87
CA ALA A 65 -5.39 12.70 -0.58
C ALA A 65 -6.62 13.29 -1.25
N TRP A 66 -7.82 12.97 -0.74
CA TRP A 66 -9.07 13.56 -1.22
C TRP A 66 -9.22 15.04 -0.86
N ALA A 67 -8.84 15.44 0.35
CA ALA A 67 -8.86 16.84 0.76
C ALA A 67 -7.91 17.70 -0.09
N VAL A 68 -6.74 17.18 -0.44
CA VAL A 68 -5.81 17.84 -1.38
C VAL A 68 -6.42 17.94 -2.77
N ALA A 69 -7.00 16.85 -3.28
CA ALA A 69 -7.61 16.84 -4.60
C ALA A 69 -8.85 17.77 -4.71
N ASP A 70 -9.52 18.08 -3.60
CA ASP A 70 -10.60 19.08 -3.53
C ASP A 70 -10.10 20.50 -3.25
N GLY A 71 -8.80 20.72 -3.10
CA GLY A 71 -8.24 22.02 -2.72
C GLY A 71 -8.59 22.46 -1.29
N ARG A 72 -9.12 21.56 -0.46
CA ARG A 72 -9.49 21.82 0.95
C ARG A 72 -8.30 21.80 1.89
N GLN A 73 -7.16 21.26 1.46
CA GLN A 73 -5.94 21.16 2.25
C GLN A 73 -4.71 21.22 1.33
N SER A 74 -3.61 21.83 1.77
CA SER A 74 -2.33 21.75 1.05
C SER A 74 -1.73 20.35 1.15
N ARG A 75 -0.86 20.00 0.20
CA ARG A 75 -0.19 18.69 0.18
C ARG A 75 0.68 18.48 1.43
N GLU A 76 1.36 19.52 1.88
CA GLU A 76 2.24 19.49 3.04
C GLU A 76 1.44 19.26 4.32
N ALA A 77 0.32 19.99 4.49
CA ALA A 77 -0.56 19.81 5.63
C ALA A 77 -1.21 18.42 5.64
N ALA A 78 -1.56 17.89 4.47
CA ALA A 78 -2.07 16.54 4.30
C ALA A 78 -1.04 15.49 4.73
N ILE A 79 0.22 15.58 4.28
CA ILE A 79 1.28 14.65 4.68
C ILE A 79 1.47 14.67 6.21
N ALA A 80 1.48 15.85 6.82
CA ALA A 80 1.60 15.98 8.27
C ALA A 80 0.40 15.35 9.02
N ALA A 81 -0.83 15.59 8.54
CA ALA A 81 -2.04 15.02 9.13
C ALA A 81 -2.08 13.49 9.00
N ASP A 82 -1.72 12.94 7.84
CA ASP A 82 -1.61 11.50 7.61
C ASP A 82 -0.62 10.86 8.58
N ALA A 83 0.58 11.42 8.71
CA ALA A 83 1.61 10.92 9.62
C ALA A 83 1.13 10.92 11.08
N ALA A 84 0.52 12.01 11.54
CA ALA A 84 -0.02 12.11 12.89
C ALA A 84 -1.12 11.07 13.16
N ARG A 85 -2.03 10.85 12.18
CA ARG A 85 -3.10 9.85 12.30
C ARG A 85 -2.55 8.43 12.27
N ASN A 86 -1.54 8.15 11.45
CA ASN A 86 -0.85 6.85 11.43
C ASN A 86 -0.20 6.54 12.78
N VAL A 87 0.51 7.50 13.38
CA VAL A 87 1.09 7.33 14.72
C VAL A 87 0.00 7.08 15.77
N ALA A 88 -1.07 7.87 15.76
CA ALA A 88 -2.18 7.69 16.70
C ALA A 88 -2.88 6.33 16.50
N PHE A 89 -3.04 5.89 15.26
CA PHE A 89 -3.62 4.59 14.93
C PHE A 89 -2.73 3.44 15.39
N ALA A 90 -1.43 3.47 15.12
CA ALA A 90 -0.47 2.48 15.60
C ALA A 90 -0.46 2.40 17.13
N ARG A 91 -0.55 3.53 17.83
CA ARG A 91 -0.69 3.56 19.30
C ARG A 91 -1.97 2.89 19.77
N ARG A 92 -3.11 3.15 19.13
CA ARG A 92 -4.39 2.48 19.44
C ARG A 92 -4.31 0.97 19.18
N GLN A 93 -3.74 0.56 18.05
CA GLN A 93 -3.52 -0.85 17.73
C GLN A 93 -2.68 -1.53 18.82
N LYS A 94 -1.54 -0.92 19.21
CA LYS A 94 -0.69 -1.44 20.29
C LYS A 94 -1.45 -1.56 21.61
N THR A 95 -2.27 -0.57 21.97
CA THR A 95 -3.11 -0.65 23.18
C THR A 95 -4.12 -1.79 23.10
N TRP A 96 -4.80 -1.95 21.96
CA TRP A 96 -5.80 -3.00 21.77
C TRP A 96 -5.18 -4.41 21.84
N PHE A 97 -4.06 -4.64 21.15
CA PHE A 97 -3.36 -5.93 21.17
C PHE A 97 -2.77 -6.29 22.55
N ARG A 98 -2.56 -5.33 23.47
CA ARG A 98 -2.10 -5.65 24.84
C ARG A 98 -3.13 -6.43 25.66
N SER A 99 -4.42 -6.23 25.38
CA SER A 99 -5.50 -6.95 26.05
C SER A 99 -5.97 -8.18 25.29
N GLU A 100 -5.44 -8.42 24.10
CA GLU A 100 -5.90 -9.50 23.23
C GLU A 100 -5.25 -10.84 23.65
N PRO A 101 -6.05 -11.86 24.00
CA PRO A 101 -5.51 -13.16 24.38
C PRO A 101 -4.88 -13.88 23.18
N GLY A 102 -3.83 -14.66 23.42
CA GLY A 102 -3.16 -15.45 22.37
C GLY A 102 -2.25 -14.65 21.44
N VAL A 103 -1.98 -13.37 21.73
CA VAL A 103 -0.98 -12.58 21.00
C VAL A 103 0.43 -12.89 21.50
N THR A 104 1.26 -13.43 20.62
CA THR A 104 2.71 -13.53 20.83
C THR A 104 3.40 -12.34 20.15
N TRP A 105 4.15 -11.57 20.92
CA TRP A 105 4.89 -10.40 20.41
C TRP A 105 6.25 -10.82 19.87
N LEU A 106 6.56 -10.43 18.63
CA LEU A 106 7.88 -10.58 18.03
C LEU A 106 8.57 -9.21 18.02
N ASP A 107 9.76 -9.13 18.63
CA ASP A 107 10.58 -7.92 18.56
C ASP A 107 11.29 -7.87 17.21
N VAL A 108 11.06 -6.79 16.48
CA VAL A 108 11.65 -6.54 15.15
C VAL A 108 12.78 -5.51 15.21
N THR A 109 13.12 -5.04 16.40
CA THR A 109 14.17 -4.02 16.63
C THR A 109 15.51 -4.64 17.01
N THR A 110 15.51 -5.87 17.53
CA THR A 110 16.74 -6.56 17.98
C THR A 110 17.17 -7.68 17.04
N ASP A 111 16.22 -8.44 16.50
CA ASP A 111 16.49 -9.65 15.71
C ASP A 111 15.59 -9.74 14.47
N ASP A 112 15.99 -10.56 13.49
CA ASP A 112 15.09 -10.94 12.39
C ASP A 112 13.94 -11.79 12.96
N PRO A 113 12.67 -11.33 12.89
CA PRO A 113 11.54 -12.09 13.43
C PRO A 113 11.19 -13.32 12.58
N ALA A 114 11.72 -13.43 11.36
CA ALA A 114 11.27 -14.44 10.40
C ALA A 114 11.46 -15.90 10.87
N PRO A 115 12.57 -16.30 11.53
CA PRO A 115 12.71 -17.64 12.09
C PRO A 115 11.67 -17.94 13.17
N ALA A 116 11.46 -17.03 14.11
CA ALA A 116 10.48 -17.18 15.18
C ALA A 116 9.04 -17.28 14.62
N ALA A 117 8.70 -16.40 13.66
CA ALA A 117 7.42 -16.44 12.98
C ALA A 117 7.19 -17.77 12.25
N ARG A 118 8.21 -18.33 11.58
CA ARG A 118 8.11 -19.64 10.91
C ARG A 118 7.87 -20.78 11.89
N ALA A 119 8.58 -20.80 13.02
CA ALA A 119 8.38 -21.81 14.05
C ALA A 119 6.93 -21.79 14.58
N MET A 120 6.41 -20.59 14.90
CA MET A 120 5.03 -20.43 15.35
C MET A 120 4.00 -20.87 14.31
N ILE A 121 4.21 -20.55 13.03
CA ILE A 121 3.33 -21.02 11.94
C ILE A 121 3.37 -22.54 11.84
N GLY A 122 4.54 -23.17 11.99
CA GLY A 122 4.67 -24.62 12.01
C GLY A 122 3.87 -25.26 13.15
N GLU A 123 4.02 -24.75 14.37
CA GLU A 123 3.27 -25.23 15.54
C GLU A 123 1.75 -25.08 15.40
N LEU A 124 1.29 -24.02 14.72
CA LEU A 124 -0.14 -23.78 14.46
C LEU A 124 -0.73 -24.67 13.36
N LEU A 125 0.09 -25.11 12.40
CA LEU A 125 -0.37 -25.87 11.23
C LEU A 125 -0.14 -27.39 11.33
N GLY A 126 0.66 -27.86 12.30
CA GLY A 126 0.97 -29.28 12.52
C GLY A 126 2.26 -29.72 11.84
#